data_AF-A0A1F8QG86-F1
#
_entry.id   AF-A0A1F8QG86-F1
#
_cell.length_a   1.000
_cell.length_b   1.000
_cell.length_c   1.000
_cell.angle_alpha   90.00
_cell.angle_beta   90.00
_cell.angle_gamma   90.00
#
_symmetry.space_group_name_H-M   'P 1'
#
loop_
_entity.id
_entity.type
_entity.pdbx_description
1 polymer ?
#
loop_
_entity_poly.entity_id
_entity_poly.type
_entity_poly.pdbx_seq_one_letter_code
_entity_poly.pdbx_strand_id
1 'polypeptide(L)'
;MSAEAIIHQCECEVCKAGLEAEIVKSHQRINLFLSRLNEPQRRWYAATLSEEGDSPSDCQLALITGLDEKTIRRGKAEMQDQLSFLPADRQRREGGGRLRAEKKTRS
;
A
#
# COMPACT_ATOMS: atom_id res chain seq x y z
N MET A 1 -3.96 -5.36 21.47
CA MET A 1 -3.23 -6.55 21.02
C MET A 1 -2.58 -6.18 19.71
N SER A 2 -1.26 -6.01 19.70
CA SER A 2 -0.52 -5.63 18.50
C SER A 2 -0.63 -6.79 17.52
N ALA A 3 -1.43 -6.63 16.46
CA ALA A 3 -1.41 -7.57 15.35
C ALA A 3 0.02 -7.61 14.83
N GLU A 4 0.63 -8.79 14.87
CA GLU A 4 1.95 -9.01 14.31
C GLU A 4 1.87 -8.69 12.82
N ALA A 5 2.48 -7.58 12.42
CA ALA A 5 2.34 -7.07 11.08
C ALA A 5 3.09 -8.01 10.12
N ILE A 6 2.36 -8.66 9.22
CA ILE A 6 2.96 -9.52 8.20
C ILE A 6 3.81 -8.64 7.29
N ILE A 7 5.13 -8.82 7.34
CA ILE A 7 6.09 -8.10 6.50
C ILE A 7 6.19 -8.86 5.18
N HIS A 8 5.95 -8.15 4.07
CA HIS A 8 6.14 -8.71 2.74
C HIS A 8 7.62 -9.02 2.49
N GLN A 9 7.90 -10.22 1.99
CA GLN A 9 9.24 -10.60 1.54
C GLN A 9 9.36 -10.22 0.07
N CYS A 10 10.31 -9.34 -0.25
CA CYS A 10 10.52 -8.86 -1.60
C CYS A 10 10.85 -10.02 -2.56
N GLU A 11 10.17 -10.07 -3.70
CA GLU A 11 10.33 -11.15 -4.70
C GLU A 11 11.13 -10.73 -5.94
N CYS A 12 11.76 -9.55 -5.92
CA CYS A 12 12.58 -9.09 -7.04
C CYS A 12 13.89 -9.90 -7.16
N GLU A 13 14.44 -9.98 -8.37
CA GLU A 13 15.65 -10.76 -8.66
C GLU A 13 16.85 -10.35 -7.79
N VAL A 14 17.02 -9.05 -7.51
CA VAL A 14 18.10 -8.56 -6.65
C VAL A 14 17.99 -9.12 -5.23
N CYS A 15 16.78 -9.19 -4.67
CA CYS A 15 16.54 -9.72 -3.34
C CYS A 15 16.61 -11.25 -3.30
N LYS A 16 16.15 -11.94 -4.34
CA LYS A 16 16.26 -13.40 -4.44
C LYS A 16 17.71 -13.86 -4.58
N ALA A 17 18.50 -13.15 -5.37
CA ALA A 17 19.90 -13.49 -5.61
C ALA A 17 20.86 -12.94 -4.53
N GLY A 18 20.40 -12.01 -3.69
CA GLY A 18 21.21 -11.41 -2.60
C GLY A 18 22.41 -10.60 -3.11
N LEU A 19 22.36 -10.11 -4.34
CA LEU A 19 23.51 -9.56 -5.05
C LEU A 19 23.94 -8.18 -4.54
N GLU A 20 22.98 -7.34 -4.11
CA GLU A 20 23.23 -5.95 -3.73
C GLU A 20 22.72 -5.66 -2.33
N ALA A 21 23.61 -5.73 -1.34
CA ALA A 21 23.26 -5.64 0.08
C ALA A 21 22.50 -4.34 0.44
N GLU A 22 22.84 -3.21 -0.18
CA GLU A 22 22.17 -1.93 0.09
C GLU A 22 20.75 -1.89 -0.49
N ILE A 23 20.54 -2.42 -1.71
CA ILE A 23 19.20 -2.56 -2.29
C ILE A 23 18.34 -3.50 -1.44
N VAL A 24 18.90 -4.65 -1.02
CA VAL A 24 18.19 -5.61 -0.16
C VAL A 24 17.75 -4.97 1.16
N LYS A 25 18.65 -4.25 1.84
CA LYS A 25 18.31 -3.51 3.06
C LYS A 25 17.24 -2.44 2.82
N SER A 26 17.32 -1.73 1.69
CA SER A 26 16.33 -0.72 1.32
C SER A 26 14.94 -1.32 1.19
N HIS A 27 14.80 -2.41 0.41
CA HIS A 27 13.52 -3.09 0.24
C HIS A 27 12.96 -3.66 1.56
N GLN A 28 13.82 -4.21 2.42
CA GLN A 28 13.40 -4.66 3.76
C GLN A 28 12.85 -3.52 4.61
N ARG A 29 13.49 -2.33 4.58
CA ARG A 29 13.01 -1.15 5.30
C ARG A 29 11.68 -0.65 4.74
N ILE A 30 11.54 -0.60 3.42
CA ILE A 30 10.28 -0.26 2.73
C ILE A 30 9.15 -1.18 3.20
N ASN A 31 9.36 -2.50 3.19
CA ASN A 31 8.32 -3.46 3.58
C ASN A 31 8.02 -3.45 5.08
N LEU A 32 9.03 -3.20 5.92
CA LEU A 32 8.83 -2.97 7.35
C LEU A 32 7.95 -1.73 7.57
N PHE A 33 8.19 -0.63 6.85
CA PHE A 33 7.38 0.57 6.96
C PHE A 33 5.95 0.34 6.46
N LEU A 34 5.78 -0.28 5.27
CA LEU A 34 4.48 -0.63 4.71
C LEU A 34 3.64 -1.52 5.65
N SER A 35 4.28 -2.40 6.44
CA SER A 35 3.59 -3.25 7.41
C SER A 35 2.83 -2.46 8.49
N ARG A 36 3.20 -1.20 8.73
CA ARG A 36 2.57 -0.31 9.73
C ARG A 36 1.52 0.62 9.12
N LEU A 37 1.46 0.69 7.80
CA LEU A 37 0.53 1.54 7.07
C LEU A 37 -0.78 0.79 6.77
N ASN A 38 -1.87 1.53 6.74
CA ASN A 38 -3.15 1.02 6.24
C ASN A 38 -3.18 1.01 4.70
N GLU A 39 -4.23 0.44 4.11
CA GLU A 39 -4.32 0.24 2.66
C GLU A 39 -4.18 1.55 1.84
N PRO A 40 -4.85 2.68 2.16
CA PRO A 40 -4.65 3.92 1.41
C PRO A 40 -3.23 4.46 1.51
N GLN A 41 -2.64 4.46 2.71
CA GLN A 41 -1.26 4.96 2.90
C GLN A 41 -0.23 4.11 2.17
N ARG A 42 -0.37 2.77 2.20
CA ARG A 42 0.49 1.87 1.42
C ARG A 42 0.41 2.18 -0.06
N ARG A 43 -0.80 2.40 -0.58
CA ARG A 43 -1.04 2.75 -1.97
C ARG A 43 -0.38 4.07 -2.38
N TRP A 44 -0.54 5.13 -1.59
CA TRP A 44 0.09 6.42 -1.90
C TRP A 44 1.60 6.39 -1.78
N TYR A 45 2.13 5.69 -0.77
CA TYR A 45 3.58 5.55 -0.63
C TYR A 45 4.20 4.81 -1.82
N ALA A 46 3.58 3.72 -2.29
CA ALA A 46 4.05 3.02 -3.49
C ALA A 46 3.90 3.87 -4.77
N ALA A 47 2.89 4.76 -4.83
CA ALA A 47 2.78 5.72 -5.92
C ALA A 47 3.92 6.75 -5.90
N THR A 48 4.28 7.28 -4.72
CA THR A 48 5.44 8.17 -4.58
C THR A 48 6.73 7.48 -5.04
N LEU A 49 6.97 6.24 -4.62
CA LEU A 49 8.12 5.44 -5.06
C LEU A 49 8.16 5.13 -6.56
N SER A 50 7.02 5.27 -7.28
CA SER A 50 6.91 5.08 -8.74
C SER A 50 7.17 6.38 -9.52
N GLU A 51 7.18 7.53 -8.84
CA GLU A 51 7.33 8.85 -9.44
C GLU A 51 8.69 9.51 -9.14
N GLU A 52 9.52 8.91 -8.29
CA GLU A 52 10.92 9.32 -8.08
C GLU A 52 11.76 9.18 -9.36
N GLY A 53 12.82 9.99 -9.50
CA GLY A 53 13.58 10.10 -10.76
C GLY A 53 14.21 8.80 -11.27
N ASP A 54 14.64 7.92 -10.35
CA ASP A 54 15.21 6.61 -10.65
C ASP A 54 14.27 5.45 -10.21
N SER A 55 12.96 5.68 -10.32
CA SER A 55 11.95 4.74 -9.81
C SER A 55 11.96 3.39 -10.51
N PRO A 56 11.73 2.29 -9.78
CA PRO A 56 11.36 1.03 -10.40
C PRO A 56 10.00 1.15 -11.10
N SER A 57 9.82 0.41 -12.19
CA SER A 57 8.51 0.27 -12.84
C SER A 57 7.43 -0.23 -11.87
N ASP A 58 6.15 0.06 -12.15
CA ASP A 58 5.03 -0.41 -11.32
C ASP A 58 5.05 -1.94 -11.12
N CYS A 59 5.43 -2.71 -12.16
CA CYS A 59 5.64 -4.16 -12.07
C CYS A 59 6.75 -4.54 -11.08
N GLN A 60 7.88 -3.83 -11.10
CA GLN A 60 8.97 -4.08 -10.15
C GLN A 60 8.56 -3.68 -8.74
N LEU A 61 7.88 -2.55 -8.57
CA LEU A 61 7.35 -2.13 -7.28
C LEU A 61 6.33 -3.11 -6.72
N ALA A 62 5.53 -3.77 -7.57
CA ALA A 62 4.63 -4.83 -7.15
C ALA A 62 5.41 -6.01 -6.52
N LEU A 63 6.50 -6.45 -7.15
CA LEU A 63 7.38 -7.49 -6.60
C LEU A 63 8.07 -7.04 -5.29
N ILE A 64 8.46 -5.76 -5.21
CA ILE A 64 9.15 -5.20 -4.05
C ILE A 64 8.21 -5.07 -2.85
N THR A 65 6.99 -4.57 -3.06
CA THR A 65 6.07 -4.13 -1.99
C THR A 65 4.93 -5.10 -1.70
N GLY A 66 4.68 -6.05 -2.61
CA GLY A 66 3.55 -6.98 -2.54
C GLY A 66 2.19 -6.34 -2.84
N LEU A 67 2.19 -5.12 -3.39
CA LEU A 67 0.98 -4.43 -3.85
C LEU A 67 0.68 -4.78 -5.31
N ASP A 68 -0.60 -4.87 -5.66
CA ASP A 68 -1.01 -5.07 -7.05
C ASP A 68 -0.69 -3.83 -7.90
N GLU A 69 -0.26 -4.05 -9.14
CA GLU A 69 0.12 -2.98 -10.07
C GLU A 69 -1.03 -1.97 -10.30
N LYS A 70 -2.29 -2.42 -10.36
CA LYS A 70 -3.45 -1.52 -10.49
C LYS A 70 -3.65 -0.68 -9.23
N THR A 71 -3.27 -1.20 -8.06
CA THR A 71 -3.29 -0.44 -6.80
C THR A 71 -2.28 0.69 -6.87
N ILE A 72 -1.07 0.44 -7.37
CA ILE A 72 -0.04 1.47 -7.54
C ILE A 72 -0.50 2.54 -8.52
N ARG A 73 -0.98 2.16 -9.72
CA ARG A 73 -1.53 3.11 -10.71
C ARG A 73 -2.68 3.95 -10.16
N ARG A 74 -3.58 3.33 -9.39
CA ARG A 74 -4.66 4.05 -8.71
C ARG A 74 -4.10 5.07 -7.71
N GLY A 75 -3.05 4.73 -6.98
CA GLY A 75 -2.37 5.65 -6.07
C GLY A 75 -1.80 6.87 -6.80
N LYS A 76 -1.17 6.66 -7.96
CA LYS A 76 -0.64 7.75 -8.81
C LYS A 76 -1.75 8.69 -9.27
N ALA A 77 -2.85 8.14 -9.77
CA ALA A 77 -4.02 8.94 -10.15
C ALA A 77 -4.60 9.72 -8.95
N GLU A 78 -4.75 9.08 -7.78
CA GLU A 78 -5.21 9.74 -6.55
C GLU A 78 -4.27 10.89 -6.12
N MET A 79 -2.95 10.71 -6.26
CA MET A 79 -1.93 11.73 -5.95
C MET A 79 -1.94 12.89 -6.96
N GLN A 80 -2.10 12.59 -8.25
CA GLN A 80 -2.23 13.59 -9.31
C GLN A 80 -3.47 14.48 -9.11
N ASP A 81 -4.56 13.89 -8.61
CA ASP A 81 -5.79 14.59 -8.23
C ASP A 81 -5.71 15.27 -6.83
N GLN A 82 -4.50 15.39 -6.26
CA GLN A 82 -4.21 16.05 -4.98
C GLN A 82 -5.01 15.47 -3.80
N LEU A 83 -5.35 14.17 -3.85
CA LEU A 83 -6.16 13.47 -2.86
C LEU A 83 -7.54 14.13 -2.61
N SER A 84 -8.04 14.93 -3.55
CA SER A 84 -9.24 15.76 -3.41
C SER A 84 -10.53 14.99 -3.08
N PHE A 85 -10.61 13.72 -3.46
CA PHE A 85 -11.77 12.84 -3.22
C PHE A 85 -11.72 12.09 -1.87
N LEU A 86 -10.77 12.40 -1.01
CA LEU A 86 -10.52 11.69 0.25
C LEU A 86 -10.56 12.67 1.42
N PRO A 87 -11.37 12.40 2.46
CA PRO A 87 -11.39 13.25 3.64
C PRO A 87 -10.04 13.19 4.36
N ALA A 88 -9.40 14.34 4.57
CA ALA A 88 -8.10 14.42 5.28
C ALA A 88 -8.18 13.86 6.71
N ASP A 89 -9.33 14.01 7.36
CA ASP A 89 -9.54 13.67 8.78
C ASP A 89 -10.17 12.28 8.99
N ARG A 90 -10.65 11.64 7.91
CA ARG A 90 -11.30 10.32 7.96
C ARG A 90 -10.90 9.44 6.79
N GLN A 91 -10.18 8.38 7.12
CA GLN A 91 -9.88 7.32 6.14
C GLN A 91 -11.11 6.53 5.68
N ARG A 92 -12.12 6.39 6.53
CA ARG A 92 -13.40 5.82 6.12
C ARG A 92 -14.23 6.90 5.44
N ARG A 93 -14.59 6.65 4.17
CA ARG A 93 -15.66 7.40 3.51
C ARG A 93 -16.96 7.22 4.30
N GLU A 94 -17.75 8.28 4.37
CA GLU A 94 -19.10 8.19 4.95
C GLU A 94 -19.92 7.14 4.18
N GLY A 95 -20.68 6.31 4.91
CA GLY A 95 -21.50 5.24 4.32
C GLY A 95 -20.78 3.91 4.04
N GLY A 96 -19.45 3.81 4.20
CA GLY A 96 -18.70 2.56 3.98
C GLY A 96 -18.80 1.50 5.09
N GLY A 97 -19.77 1.65 6.00
CA GLY A 97 -20.00 0.70 7.09
C GLY A 97 -20.97 -0.41 6.68
N ARG A 98 -20.82 -1.60 7.28
CA ARG A 98 -21.85 -2.65 7.18
C ARG A 98 -23.19 -2.07 7.63
N LEU A 99 -24.19 -2.10 6.75
CA LEU A 99 -25.56 -1.70 7.08
C LEU A 99 -25.97 -2.39 8.38
N ARG A 100 -26.55 -1.63 9.33
CA ARG A 100 -27.06 -2.20 10.58
C ARG A 100 -28.04 -3.32 10.23
N ALA A 101 -27.82 -4.52 10.74
CA ALA A 101 -28.80 -5.59 10.62
C ALA A 101 -30.11 -5.07 11.22
N GLU A 102 -31.16 -5.02 10.41
CA GLU A 102 -32.48 -4.58 10.85
C GLU A 102 -32.91 -5.44 12.05
N LYS A 103 -33.42 -4.78 13.11
CA LYS A 103 -34.04 -5.51 14.22
C LYS A 103 -35.23 -6.28 13.64
N LYS A 104 -35.21 -7.62 13.73
CA LYS A 104 -36.40 -8.43 13.45
C LYS A 104 -37.51 -8.03 14.42
N THR A 105 -38.50 -7.28 13.93
CA THR A 105 -39.80 -7.16 14.59
C THR A 105 -40.49 -8.51 14.47
N ARG A 106 -40.73 -9.18 15.62
CA ARG A 106 -41.65 -10.32 15.70
C ARG A 106 -43.07 -9.75 15.60
N SER A 107 -43.77 -10.04 14.51
CA SER A 107 -45.23 -10.08 14.51
C SER A 107 -45.69 -11.43 15.03
#